data_AF-A0A0C5JJD9-F1
#
_entry.id   AF-A0A0C5JJD9-F1
#
_cell.length_a   1.000
_cell.length_b   1.000
_cell.length_c   1.000
_cell.angle_alpha   90.00
_cell.angle_beta   90.00
_cell.angle_gamma   90.00
#
_symmetry.space_group_name_H-M   'P 1'
#
loop_
_entity.id
_entity.type
_entity.pdbx_description
1 polymer ?
#
loop_
_entity_poly.entity_id
_entity_poly.type
_entity_poly.pdbx_seq_one_letter_code
_entity_poly.pdbx_strand_id
1 'polypeptide(L)'
;MVDEAFEYLINKSSKGKKGQYFTPRYVIDMCVKMLNPQEHATFIDTTAGSCGFPVHGIFHVWEQIMKDEGLSKSHLFTTEKKPARCETYAQEKVFAIDFDEKAVRVGRTLNLIAGDGQTNVLHLNMLDYERWDEKTKLV
;
A
#
# COMPACT_ATOMS: atom_id res chain seq x y z
N MET A 1 -16.11 -5.07 -0.63
CA MET A 1 -16.66 -5.41 0.72
C MET A 1 -15.66 -5.15 1.86
N VAL A 2 -14.44 -5.72 1.87
CA VAL A 2 -13.44 -5.43 2.93
C VAL A 2 -12.78 -4.05 2.73
N ASP A 3 -12.41 -3.74 1.49
CA ASP A 3 -11.89 -2.46 1.03
C ASP A 3 -12.84 -1.28 1.26
N GLU A 4 -14.10 -1.46 0.90
CA GLU A 4 -15.17 -0.46 1.08
C GLU A 4 -15.48 -0.24 2.57
N ALA A 5 -15.50 -1.31 3.38
CA ALA A 5 -15.67 -1.20 4.82
C ALA A 5 -14.49 -0.46 5.47
N PHE A 6 -13.26 -0.74 5.04
CA PHE A 6 -12.07 -0.03 5.50
C PHE A 6 -12.08 1.44 5.09
N GLU A 7 -12.45 1.74 3.84
CA GLU A 7 -12.60 3.11 3.36
C GLU A 7 -13.62 3.87 4.20
N TYR A 8 -14.79 3.29 4.46
CA TYR A 8 -15.82 3.92 5.28
C TYR A 8 -15.33 4.23 6.71
N LEU A 9 -14.64 3.28 7.35
CA LEU A 9 -14.14 3.41 8.72
C LEU A 9 -12.99 4.42 8.84
N ILE A 10 -12.05 4.41 7.89
CA ILE A 10 -10.92 5.35 7.86
C ILE A 10 -11.42 6.75 7.52
N ASN A 11 -12.33 6.89 6.56
CA ASN A 11 -12.84 8.19 6.13
C ASN A 11 -13.63 8.89 7.25
N LYS A 12 -14.46 8.15 8.00
CA LYS A 12 -15.16 8.70 9.18
C LYS A 12 -14.23 9.13 10.33
N SER A 13 -13.13 8.41 10.54
CA SER A 13 -12.17 8.72 11.62
C SER A 13 -11.13 9.77 11.24
N SER A 14 -10.81 9.89 9.95
CA SER A 14 -9.78 10.80 9.42
C SER A 14 -10.35 12.17 9.00
N LYS A 15 -11.62 12.24 8.57
CA LYS A 15 -12.33 13.51 8.36
C LYS A 15 -12.69 14.14 9.70
N GLY A 16 -11.72 14.78 10.35
CA GLY A 16 -11.98 15.63 11.50
C GLY A 16 -10.75 15.97 12.35
N LYS A 17 -10.52 17.28 12.53
CA LYS A 17 -9.53 17.99 13.37
C LYS A 17 -8.12 18.24 12.81
N LYS A 18 -7.50 17.33 12.04
CA LYS A 18 -6.12 17.51 11.53
C LYS A 18 -5.98 18.10 10.11
N GLY A 19 -7.07 18.25 9.36
CA GLY A 19 -7.02 18.71 7.95
C GLY A 19 -6.39 17.71 6.98
N GLN A 20 -6.24 16.44 7.38
CA GLN A 20 -5.73 15.37 6.52
C GLN A 20 -6.76 15.05 5.43
N TYR A 21 -6.31 15.03 4.17
CA TYR A 21 -7.14 14.70 3.02
C TYR A 21 -7.03 13.20 2.72
N PHE A 22 -8.17 12.57 2.44
CA PHE A 22 -8.23 11.18 1.99
C PHE A 22 -8.47 11.14 0.49
N THR A 23 -7.69 10.33 -0.24
CA THR A 23 -7.85 10.13 -1.68
C THR A 23 -8.90 9.04 -1.94
N PRO A 24 -10.04 9.35 -2.61
CA PRO A 24 -11.06 8.35 -2.90
C PRO A 24 -10.53 7.18 -3.73
N ARG A 25 -11.03 5.96 -3.48
CA ARG A 25 -10.50 4.73 -4.13
C ARG A 25 -10.54 4.75 -5.65
N TYR A 26 -11.59 5.31 -6.23
CA TYR A 26 -11.72 5.42 -7.69
C TYR A 26 -10.66 6.37 -8.30
N VAL A 27 -10.21 7.39 -7.55
CA VAL A 27 -9.11 8.27 -7.99
C VAL A 27 -7.79 7.52 -7.94
N ILE A 28 -7.55 6.77 -6.86
CA ILE A 28 -6.36 5.93 -6.72
C ILE A 28 -6.29 4.92 -7.87
N ASP A 29 -7.37 4.17 -8.10
CA ASP A 29 -7.47 3.16 -9.16
C ASP A 29 -7.22 3.75 -10.54
N MET A 30 -7.84 4.89 -10.85
CA MET A 30 -7.58 5.62 -12.09
C MET A 30 -6.10 5.98 -12.24
N CYS A 31 -5.50 6.60 -11.22
CA CYS A 31 -4.09 7.01 -11.25
C CYS A 31 -3.15 5.81 -11.42
N VAL A 32 -3.39 4.70 -10.71
CA VAL A 32 -2.58 3.48 -10.84
C VAL A 32 -2.70 2.88 -12.25
N LYS A 33 -3.91 2.83 -12.81
CA LYS A 33 -4.13 2.37 -14.19
C LYS A 33 -3.43 3.26 -15.22
N MET A 34 -3.45 4.58 -15.02
CA MET A 34 -2.73 5.53 -15.88
C MET A 34 -1.21 5.38 -15.77
N LEU A 35 -0.70 5.22 -14.55
CA LEU A 35 0.73 5.02 -14.30
C LEU A 35 1.21 3.66 -14.83
N ASN A 36 0.35 2.65 -14.76
CA ASN A 36 0.60 1.27 -15.18
C ASN A 36 1.93 0.71 -14.63
N PRO A 37 2.10 0.62 -13.30
CA PRO A 37 3.32 0.07 -12.72
C PRO A 37 3.58 -1.35 -13.22
N GLN A 38 4.87 -1.71 -13.30
CA GLN A 38 5.36 -2.98 -13.85
C GLN A 38 6.20 -3.70 -12.79
N GLU A 39 6.24 -5.03 -12.84
CA GLU A 39 6.95 -5.88 -11.85
C GLU A 39 8.42 -5.49 -11.62
N HIS A 40 9.12 -5.02 -12.65
CA HIS A 40 10.53 -4.63 -12.54
C HIS A 40 10.75 -3.24 -11.91
N ALA A 41 9.71 -2.41 -11.84
CA ALA A 41 9.78 -1.03 -11.39
C ALA A 41 9.53 -0.93 -9.88
N THR A 42 10.23 -0.02 -9.22
CA THR A 42 9.98 0.34 -7.82
C THR A 42 8.81 1.33 -7.74
N PHE A 43 7.89 1.09 -6.81
CA PHE A 43 6.74 1.94 -6.52
C PHE A 43 6.88 2.53 -5.12
N ILE A 44 6.77 3.85 -4.99
CA ILE A 44 6.81 4.52 -3.69
C ILE A 44 5.71 5.56 -3.55
N ASP A 45 5.07 5.59 -2.38
CA ASP A 45 4.22 6.68 -1.93
C ASP A 45 4.84 7.31 -0.68
N THR A 46 5.24 8.57 -0.78
CA THR A 46 5.95 9.31 0.27
C THR A 46 5.00 9.97 1.29
N THR A 47 3.70 9.94 1.04
CA THR A 47 2.66 10.48 1.93
C THR A 47 1.50 9.50 1.97
N ALA A 48 1.83 8.26 2.33
CA ALA A 48 1.01 7.09 2.04
C ALA A 48 -0.33 7.05 2.78
N GLY A 49 -0.46 7.78 3.89
CA GLY A 49 -1.61 7.72 4.77
C GLY A 49 -1.92 6.26 5.14
N SER A 50 -3.12 5.81 4.79
CA SER A 50 -3.57 4.43 5.00
C SER A 50 -3.12 3.44 3.91
N CYS A 51 -2.06 3.75 3.17
CA CYS A 51 -1.48 2.94 2.09
C CYS A 51 -2.43 2.67 0.92
N GLY A 52 -3.19 3.69 0.51
CA GLY A 52 -4.12 3.51 -0.60
C GLY A 52 -3.46 3.27 -1.96
N PHE A 53 -2.48 4.09 -2.33
CA PHE A 53 -1.72 3.89 -3.57
C PHE A 53 -0.87 2.62 -3.55
N PRO A 54 -0.08 2.33 -2.49
CA PRO A 54 0.70 1.09 -2.40
C PRO A 54 -0.15 -0.16 -2.62
N VAL A 55 -1.27 -0.31 -1.92
CA VAL A 55 -2.15 -1.49 -2.05
C VAL A 55 -2.71 -1.63 -3.46
N HIS A 56 -3.17 -0.54 -4.08
CA HIS A 56 -3.70 -0.60 -5.45
C HIS A 56 -2.60 -0.87 -6.49
N GLY A 57 -1.39 -0.33 -6.29
CA GLY A 57 -0.23 -0.62 -7.15
C GLY A 57 0.19 -2.09 -7.08
N ILE A 58 0.19 -2.67 -5.87
CA ILE A 58 0.43 -4.10 -5.65
C ILE A 58 -0.58 -4.95 -6.41
N PHE A 59 -1.87 -4.66 -6.24
CA PHE A 59 -2.93 -5.38 -6.94
C PHE A 59 -2.81 -5.30 -8.46
N HIS A 60 -2.49 -4.11 -8.99
CA HIS A 60 -2.30 -3.93 -10.42
C HIS A 60 -1.18 -4.82 -10.97
N VAL A 61 -0.03 -4.88 -10.29
CA VAL A 61 1.10 -5.71 -10.73
C VAL A 61 0.86 -7.20 -10.47
N TRP A 62 0.22 -7.56 -9.36
CA TRP A 62 -0.17 -8.95 -9.11
C TRP A 62 -1.11 -9.48 -10.19
N GLU A 63 -2.05 -8.66 -10.68
CA GLU A 63 -2.91 -9.05 -11.80
C GLU A 63 -2.11 -9.34 -13.07
N GLN A 64 -1.05 -8.57 -13.35
CA GLN A 64 -0.15 -8.83 -14.47
C GLN A 64 0.64 -10.13 -14.27
N ILE A 65 1.24 -10.33 -13.09
CA ILE A 65 2.01 -11.54 -12.75
C ILE A 65 1.14 -12.79 -12.86
N MET A 66 -0.07 -12.77 -12.28
CA MET A 66 -1.00 -13.91 -12.33
C MET A 66 -1.40 -14.24 -13.77
N LYS A 67 -1.65 -13.21 -14.60
CA LYS A 67 -1.96 -13.40 -16.01
C LYS A 67 -0.79 -14.04 -16.76
N ASP A 68 0.43 -13.60 -16.49
CA ASP A 68 1.64 -14.15 -17.10
C ASP A 68 1.90 -15.61 -16.67
N GLU A 69 1.49 -15.98 -15.46
CA GLU A 69 1.55 -17.36 -14.94
C GLU A 69 0.37 -18.24 -15.36
N GLY A 70 -0.61 -17.67 -16.07
CA GLY A 70 -1.84 -18.39 -16.46
C GLY A 70 -2.77 -18.72 -15.29
N LEU A 71 -2.64 -18.02 -14.17
CA LEU A 71 -3.48 -18.17 -12.99
C LEU A 71 -4.75 -17.32 -13.10
N SER A 72 -5.87 -17.85 -12.60
CA SER A 72 -7.11 -17.09 -12.52
C SER A 72 -7.08 -16.09 -11.37
N LYS A 73 -7.70 -14.93 -11.59
CA LYS A 73 -7.84 -13.90 -10.56
C LYS A 73 -8.75 -14.40 -9.43
N SER A 74 -8.21 -14.58 -8.23
CA SER A 74 -9.01 -14.68 -7.00
C SER A 74 -9.30 -13.30 -6.42
N HIS A 75 -10.14 -13.22 -5.39
CA HIS A 75 -10.31 -11.95 -4.65
C HIS A 75 -8.95 -11.49 -4.12
N LEU A 76 -8.53 -10.26 -4.46
CA LEU A 76 -7.19 -9.77 -4.09
C LEU A 76 -7.07 -9.48 -2.58
N PHE A 77 -8.16 -9.06 -1.93
CA PHE A 77 -8.27 -8.97 -0.47
C PHE A 77 -8.57 -10.32 0.16
N THR A 78 -7.54 -11.14 0.27
CA THR A 78 -7.60 -12.46 0.89
C THR A 78 -6.28 -12.73 1.61
N THR A 79 -6.34 -13.53 2.67
CA THR A 79 -5.14 -14.04 3.35
C THR A 79 -4.60 -15.32 2.68
N GLU A 80 -5.14 -15.71 1.53
CA GLU A 80 -4.56 -16.78 0.72
C GLU A 80 -3.12 -16.45 0.33
N LYS A 81 -2.27 -17.47 0.38
CA LYS A 81 -0.88 -17.36 -0.05
C LYS A 81 -0.83 -16.96 -1.52
N LYS A 82 -0.07 -15.91 -1.82
CA LYS A 82 0.14 -15.42 -3.19
C LYS A 82 1.33 -16.15 -3.83
N PRO A 83 1.41 -16.18 -5.18
CA PRO A 83 2.60 -16.68 -5.86
C PRO A 83 3.87 -15.99 -5.38
N ALA A 84 5.00 -16.70 -5.37
CA ALA A 84 6.27 -16.17 -4.86
C ALA A 84 6.70 -14.87 -5.56
N ARG A 85 6.39 -14.71 -6.86
CA ARG A 85 6.65 -13.48 -7.61
C ARG A 85 5.84 -12.29 -7.09
N CYS A 86 4.58 -12.51 -6.71
CA CYS A 86 3.74 -11.49 -6.09
C CYS A 86 4.29 -11.05 -4.73
N GLU A 87 4.68 -12.02 -3.89
CA GLU A 87 5.29 -11.75 -2.57
C GLU A 87 6.60 -10.96 -2.73
N THR A 88 7.47 -11.41 -3.64
CA THR A 88 8.76 -10.75 -3.94
C THR A 88 8.56 -9.31 -4.43
N TYR A 89 7.62 -9.08 -5.34
CA TYR A 89 7.32 -7.73 -5.82
C TYR A 89 6.91 -6.80 -4.67
N ALA A 90 5.97 -7.23 -3.82
CA ALA A 90 5.49 -6.38 -2.74
C ALA A 90 6.59 -6.11 -1.69
N GLN A 91 7.41 -7.12 -1.37
CA GLN A 91 8.51 -7.02 -0.42
C GLN A 91 9.68 -6.16 -0.94
N GLU A 92 10.05 -6.28 -2.21
CA GLU A 92 11.28 -5.65 -2.73
C GLU A 92 11.04 -4.35 -3.50
N LYS A 93 9.84 -4.16 -4.06
CA LYS A 93 9.56 -3.07 -5.00
C LYS A 93 8.61 -2.03 -4.45
N VAL A 94 7.84 -2.31 -3.40
CA VAL A 94 6.83 -1.38 -2.90
C VAL A 94 7.22 -0.78 -1.56
N PHE A 95 7.22 0.55 -1.52
CA PHE A 95 7.58 1.36 -0.35
C PHE A 95 6.48 2.38 -0.06
N ALA A 96 6.25 2.61 1.22
CA ALA A 96 5.28 3.59 1.68
C ALA A 96 5.87 4.34 2.88
N ILE A 97 5.78 5.66 2.89
CA ILE A 97 6.27 6.49 3.98
C ILE A 97 5.13 7.37 4.48
N ASP A 98 4.99 7.45 5.80
CA ASP A 98 4.13 8.44 6.44
C ASP A 98 4.70 8.86 7.80
N PHE A 99 4.47 10.11 8.18
CA PHE A 99 4.94 10.66 9.46
C PHE A 99 3.95 10.42 10.60
N ASP A 100 2.68 10.12 10.30
CA ASP A 100 1.67 9.82 11.31
C ASP A 100 1.68 8.33 11.63
N GLU A 101 2.16 7.99 12.83
CA GLU A 101 2.22 6.61 13.32
C GLU A 101 0.87 5.88 13.22
N LYS A 102 -0.25 6.58 13.42
CA LYS A 102 -1.58 5.95 13.29
C LYS A 102 -1.87 5.53 11.86
N ALA A 103 -1.52 6.38 10.89
CA ALA A 103 -1.69 6.09 9.48
C ALA A 103 -0.82 4.91 9.05
N VAL A 104 0.45 4.89 9.48
CA VAL A 104 1.37 3.75 9.25
C VAL A 104 0.81 2.44 9.81
N ARG A 105 0.28 2.44 11.04
CA ARG A 105 -0.32 1.25 11.64
C ARG A 105 -1.52 0.76 10.83
N VAL A 106 -2.40 1.66 10.42
CA VAL A 106 -3.56 1.33 9.57
C VAL A 106 -3.12 0.77 8.22
N GLY A 107 -2.12 1.38 7.58
CA GLY A 107 -1.56 0.90 6.32
C GLY A 107 -0.99 -0.51 6.42
N ARG A 108 -0.18 -0.79 7.46
CA ARG A 108 0.35 -2.13 7.74
C ARG A 108 -0.75 -3.17 7.96
N THR A 109 -1.80 -2.81 8.71
CA THR A 109 -2.96 -3.71 8.90
C THR A 109 -3.68 -3.99 7.59
N LEU A 110 -3.85 -2.98 6.72
CA LEU A 110 -4.48 -3.15 5.42
C LEU A 110 -3.66 -4.08 4.52
N ASN A 111 -2.34 -3.92 4.49
CA ASN A 111 -1.43 -4.78 3.72
C ASN A 111 -1.49 -6.23 4.21
N LEU A 112 -1.59 -6.46 5.53
CA LEU A 112 -1.73 -7.81 6.09
C LEU A 112 -3.05 -8.47 5.65
N ILE A 113 -4.15 -7.72 5.68
CA ILE A 113 -5.47 -8.22 5.25
C ILE A 113 -5.51 -8.48 3.74
N ALA A 114 -4.75 -7.70 2.95
CA ALA A 114 -4.56 -7.90 1.52
C ALA A 114 -3.69 -9.13 1.16
N GLY A 115 -3.14 -9.84 2.16
CA GLY A 115 -2.28 -10.99 1.95
C GLY A 115 -0.85 -10.64 1.52
N ASP A 116 -0.50 -9.36 1.56
CA ASP A 116 0.83 -8.85 1.24
C ASP A 116 1.70 -8.84 2.50
N GLY A 117 1.28 -8.20 3.59
CA GLY A 117 1.93 -8.21 4.92
C GLY A 117 3.41 -7.77 4.99
N GLN A 118 4.09 -7.65 3.85
CA GLN A 118 5.54 -7.50 3.73
C GLN A 118 5.96 -6.21 3.04
N THR A 119 5.02 -5.45 2.48
CA THR A 119 5.31 -4.10 1.97
C THR A 119 5.97 -3.21 3.02
N ASN A 120 6.98 -2.46 2.56
CA ASN A 120 7.82 -1.59 3.37
C ASN A 120 7.11 -0.29 3.76
N VAL A 121 6.19 -0.35 4.73
CA VAL A 121 5.53 0.84 5.30
C VAL A 121 6.37 1.41 6.45
N LEU A 122 7.01 2.55 6.22
CA LEU A 122 7.97 3.19 7.12
C LEU A 122 7.35 4.40 7.83
N HIS A 123 7.59 4.52 9.13
CA HIS A 123 7.22 5.69 9.93
C HIS A 123 8.35 6.71 9.93
N LEU A 124 8.40 7.55 8.89
CA LEU A 124 9.46 8.55 8.69
C LEU A 124 8.85 9.90 8.31
N ASN A 125 9.58 10.96 8.60
CA ASN A 125 9.24 12.29 8.10
C ASN A 125 10.01 12.51 6.80
N MET A 126 9.30 12.60 5.67
CA MET A 126 9.91 12.80 4.35
C MET A 126 10.74 14.07 4.22
N LEU A 127 10.40 15.11 4.98
CA LEU A 127 11.10 16.39 4.93
C LEU A 127 12.32 16.43 5.86
N ASP A 128 12.48 15.44 6.75
CA ASP A 128 13.55 15.36 7.75
C ASP A 128 14.42 14.12 7.49
N TYR A 129 14.92 14.01 6.25
CA TYR A 129 15.68 12.85 5.79
C TYR A 129 17.03 12.67 6.49
N GLU A 130 17.62 13.76 7.00
CA GLU A 130 18.86 13.73 7.77
C GLU A 130 18.74 12.91 9.06
N ARG A 131 17.53 12.78 9.59
CA ARG A 131 17.24 12.03 10.82
C ARG A 131 16.60 10.67 10.58
N TRP A 132 16.53 10.19 9.34
CA TRP A 132 15.94 8.87 9.06
C TRP A 132 16.67 7.75 9.81
N ASP A 133 17.99 7.84 9.89
CA ASP A 133 18.84 6.90 10.61
C ASP A 133 18.48 6.74 12.10
N GLU A 134 17.90 7.76 12.73
CA GLU A 134 17.45 7.68 14.13
C GLU A 134 16.26 6.72 14.28
N LYS A 135 15.44 6.58 13.22
CA LYS A 135 14.22 5.77 13.20
C LYS A 135 14.38 4.43 12.48
N THR A 136 15.35 4.29 11.57
CA THR A 136 15.56 3.06 10.78
C THR A 136 16.57 2.10 11.39
N LYS A 137 17.46 2.54 12.29
CA LYS A 137 18.47 1.70 12.98
C LYS A 137 17.90 0.62 13.92
N LEU A 138 16.58 0.52 14.05
CA LEU A 138 15.86 -0.42 14.91
C LEU A 138 15.10 -1.51 14.12
N VAL A 139 15.27 -1.58 12.80
CA VAL A 139 14.63 -2.57 11.92
C VAL A 139 15.68 -3.51 11.33
#